data_AF-A0A9P1DX57-F1
#
_entry.id   AF-A0A9P1DX57-F1
#
_cell.length_a   1.000
_cell.length_b   1.000
_cell.length_c   1.000
_cell.angle_alpha   90.00
_cell.angle_beta   90.00
_cell.angle_gamma   90.00
#
_symmetry.space_group_name_H-M   'P 1'
#
loop_
_entity.id
_entity.type
_entity.pdbx_description
1 polymer ?
#
loop_
_entity_poly.entity_id
_entity_poly.type
_entity_poly.pdbx_seq_one_letter_code
_entity_poly.pdbx_strand_id
1 'polypeptide(L)'
;MHSEEAWECPSVPESPTKVHPETGNLEVPTGPTSFEVPVNLPGSVHSVLVHDGTDAKDKKKSKGPVDPGGKVCTVVVANDLPAALEIKFAEEAKVLYPKRYHKFRTAVTRDSVMQICLRDNPKISGSCQVSGALTLHASKSFGYFGVEARHFLENEKKQVQRERCLLLDRKKQMEKELAIERREHVLWYFPFIVLCTLLGIGLLALCIVVEPQGPVSSVGLSSAVVVLLCCLGLCGSNFQIFGARFNSGLLKWLAFHAGSAFFFLAALGAAAAIARYIFAGYWWAGLSAGLPCCCISGLMGLYFSRTSLEENIKREEDDDKQSVAERTIVFHGSILEGKGPCVSSWPGKYESAWDVLVTGSRKGNVSAAVVFLPEGSEHFGCHDPIPEEENLEGSCWCIPVYGEQKRWGCRWWTKWMNNIEEAVRQGAELEVYFFAGMVGKGKVENFSMAGKEHLRREAIQGKLKQFLKSSEFQAIDRGIECLWKEPRSDGSSQYSREVHRLFLASLSEEDRKLLQASEGLGNSQKAEVAWLERKGFAYTERDVSAWLA
;
A
#
# COMPACT_ATOMS: atom_id res chain seq x y z
N MET A 1 14.94 26.37 4.64
CA MET A 1 15.24 26.49 3.19
C MET A 1 15.87 25.18 2.73
N HIS A 2 15.04 24.21 2.35
CA HIS A 2 15.45 23.09 1.51
C HIS A 2 14.63 23.24 0.23
N SER A 3 15.31 23.23 -0.91
CA SER A 3 14.67 23.24 -2.23
C SER A 3 14.21 21.84 -2.56
N GLU A 4 12.90 21.60 -2.54
CA GLU A 4 12.31 20.44 -3.19
C GLU A 4 12.40 20.66 -4.71
N GLU A 5 13.29 19.93 -5.39
CA GLU A 5 13.25 19.83 -6.84
C GLU A 5 12.03 19.00 -7.22
N ALA A 6 11.01 19.66 -7.78
CA ALA A 6 9.81 19.01 -8.27
C ALA A 6 10.14 18.15 -9.49
N TRP A 7 10.24 16.84 -9.29
CA TRP A 7 10.42 15.89 -10.39
C TRP A 7 9.09 15.72 -11.13
N GLU A 8 8.93 16.43 -12.25
CA GLU A 8 7.78 16.21 -13.15
C GLU A 8 7.82 14.77 -13.68
N CYS A 9 6.70 14.05 -13.50
CA CYS A 9 6.53 12.77 -14.19
C CYS A 9 6.41 13.04 -15.68
N PRO A 10 7.21 12.39 -16.55
CA PRO A 10 7.10 12.59 -17.99
C PRO A 10 5.67 12.23 -18.42
N SER A 11 4.97 13.21 -19.01
CA SER A 11 3.60 13.05 -19.46
C SER A 11 3.50 11.87 -20.44
N VAL A 12 2.74 10.85 -20.06
CA VAL A 12 2.40 9.75 -20.97
C VAL A 12 1.63 10.36 -22.14
N PRO A 13 2.07 10.18 -23.41
CA PRO A 13 1.35 10.72 -24.54
C PRO A 13 -0.05 10.08 -24.61
N GLU A 14 -1.08 10.90 -24.75
CA GLU A 14 -2.46 10.44 -24.89
C GLU A 14 -2.56 9.50 -26.11
N SER A 15 -3.15 8.33 -25.90
CA SER A 15 -3.38 7.36 -26.96
C SER A 15 -4.37 7.94 -27.98
N PRO A 16 -4.04 8.00 -29.28
CA PRO A 16 -4.92 8.58 -30.28
C PRO A 16 -6.22 7.77 -30.41
N THR A 17 -7.33 8.50 -30.45
CA THR A 17 -8.69 7.98 -30.54
C THR A 17 -8.90 7.09 -31.78
N LYS A 18 -9.78 6.10 -31.65
CA LYS A 18 -10.21 5.13 -32.68
C LYS A 18 -10.28 5.72 -34.09
N VAL A 19 -9.60 5.08 -35.05
CA VAL A 19 -9.77 5.28 -36.49
C VAL A 19 -10.33 4.00 -37.12
N HIS A 20 -11.36 4.14 -37.95
CA HIS A 20 -11.95 3.02 -38.71
C HIS A 20 -11.03 2.60 -39.88
N PRO A 21 -11.11 1.35 -40.36
CA PRO A 21 -10.17 0.84 -41.36
C PRO A 21 -10.56 1.28 -42.78
N GLU A 22 -9.68 2.00 -43.46
CA GLU A 22 -9.64 2.05 -44.92
C GLU A 22 -8.26 1.65 -45.44
N THR A 23 -8.27 1.03 -46.62
CA THR A 23 -7.13 0.39 -47.27
C THR A 23 -6.22 1.41 -47.96
N GLY A 24 -4.91 1.34 -47.73
CA GLY A 24 -3.93 2.18 -48.44
C GLY A 24 -2.53 1.55 -48.42
N ASN A 25 -1.94 1.40 -49.59
CA ASN A 25 -0.61 0.79 -49.78
C ASN A 25 0.52 1.84 -49.72
N LEU A 26 1.73 1.30 -49.52
CA LEU A 26 3.04 1.80 -49.96
C LEU A 26 3.90 2.73 -49.06
N GLU A 27 5.19 2.39 -49.17
CA GLU A 27 6.43 3.18 -49.01
C GLU A 27 7.15 3.30 -47.65
N VAL A 28 8.42 2.90 -47.71
CA VAL A 28 9.47 2.94 -46.70
C VAL A 28 10.48 4.01 -47.12
N PRO A 29 10.94 4.87 -46.20
CA PRO A 29 12.22 5.53 -46.35
C PRO A 29 13.23 5.09 -45.28
N THR A 30 14.40 4.65 -45.75
CA THR A 30 15.62 4.43 -44.96
C THR A 30 16.33 5.75 -44.66
N GLY A 31 16.86 5.94 -43.45
CA GLY A 31 17.77 7.05 -43.16
C GLY A 31 18.20 7.14 -41.69
N PRO A 32 19.51 7.14 -41.36
CA PRO A 32 19.98 7.19 -39.98
C PRO A 32 20.31 8.62 -39.51
N THR A 33 19.97 8.95 -38.26
CA THR A 33 20.44 10.16 -37.57
C THR A 33 21.28 9.80 -36.35
N SER A 34 22.59 9.95 -36.51
CA SER A 34 23.57 9.88 -35.43
C SER A 34 23.40 11.06 -34.46
N PHE A 35 23.30 10.78 -33.16
CA PHE A 35 23.46 11.77 -32.10
C PHE A 35 24.67 11.42 -31.24
N GLU A 36 25.72 12.23 -31.35
CA GLU A 36 26.83 12.25 -30.39
C GLU A 36 26.44 13.13 -29.19
N VAL A 37 26.71 12.66 -27.97
CA VAL A 37 26.60 13.46 -26.75
C VAL A 37 27.87 13.20 -25.91
N PRO A 38 28.57 14.25 -25.43
CA PRO A 38 29.91 14.09 -24.87
C PRO A 38 29.91 13.49 -23.46
N VAL A 39 30.90 12.64 -23.20
CA VAL A 39 31.18 12.07 -21.88
C VAL A 39 31.86 13.12 -21.00
N ASN A 40 31.25 13.45 -19.86
CA ASN A 40 31.93 14.15 -18.77
C ASN A 40 31.90 13.28 -17.50
N LEU A 41 33.06 12.76 -17.14
CA LEU A 41 33.33 12.05 -15.88
C LEU A 41 34.07 12.97 -14.91
N PRO A 42 33.68 12.98 -13.63
CA PRO A 42 34.62 13.31 -12.57
C PRO A 42 34.80 12.15 -11.58
N GLY A 43 36.06 11.76 -11.39
CA GLY A 43 36.64 11.72 -10.04
C GLY A 43 36.43 10.47 -9.17
N SER A 44 37.52 9.71 -9.02
CA SER A 44 37.95 9.06 -7.77
C SER A 44 37.00 8.06 -7.08
N VAL A 45 37.23 6.77 -7.35
CA VAL A 45 36.81 5.69 -6.44
C VAL A 45 37.98 5.31 -5.54
N HIS A 46 37.91 5.65 -4.25
CA HIS A 46 38.81 5.08 -3.25
C HIS A 46 38.54 3.58 -3.11
N SER A 47 39.51 2.76 -3.50
CA SER A 47 39.46 1.31 -3.32
C SER A 47 39.68 0.94 -1.84
N VAL A 48 38.60 0.80 -1.07
CA VAL A 48 38.66 0.26 0.30
C VAL A 48 38.89 -1.25 0.21
N LEU A 49 40.13 -1.68 0.41
CA LEU A 49 40.50 -3.07 0.61
C LEU A 49 39.95 -3.57 1.95
N VAL A 50 38.76 -4.18 1.92
CA VAL A 50 38.25 -4.96 3.06
C VAL A 50 39.01 -6.28 3.11
N HIS A 51 39.87 -6.43 4.12
CA HIS A 51 40.47 -7.71 4.47
C HIS A 51 39.43 -8.62 5.14
N ASP A 52 38.93 -9.63 4.43
CA ASP A 52 38.29 -10.77 5.08
C ASP A 52 39.36 -11.61 5.78
N GLY A 53 39.25 -11.69 7.11
CA GLY A 53 40.18 -12.41 7.97
C GLY A 53 39.57 -13.69 8.53
N THR A 54 39.85 -14.83 7.90
CA THR A 54 39.61 -16.16 8.48
C THR A 54 40.73 -17.10 8.09
N ASP A 55 41.58 -17.48 9.06
CA ASP A 55 42.44 -18.67 8.93
C ASP A 55 42.91 -19.14 10.32
N ALA A 56 42.38 -20.28 10.77
CA ALA A 56 42.79 -20.93 12.02
C ALA A 56 42.91 -22.44 11.80
N LYS A 57 44.04 -22.81 11.19
CA LYS A 57 44.79 -24.09 11.35
C LYS A 57 43.95 -25.36 11.57
N ASP A 58 44.00 -26.24 10.56
CA ASP A 58 44.45 -27.60 10.85
C ASP A 58 45.37 -28.16 9.76
N LYS A 59 46.50 -28.76 10.15
CA LYS A 59 47.55 -29.23 9.22
C LYS A 59 47.81 -30.72 9.42
N LYS A 60 47.11 -31.57 8.67
CA LYS A 60 47.44 -32.99 8.54
C LYS A 60 48.16 -33.25 7.22
N LYS A 61 49.47 -33.46 7.28
CA LYS A 61 50.31 -33.84 6.12
C LYS A 61 50.07 -35.29 5.73
N SER A 62 49.38 -35.55 4.62
CA SER A 62 49.57 -36.76 3.82
C SER A 62 50.54 -36.47 2.67
N LYS A 63 51.36 -37.44 2.29
CA LYS A 63 52.44 -37.27 1.29
C LYS A 63 52.29 -38.31 0.18
N GLY A 64 52.16 -37.84 -1.06
CA GLY A 64 52.24 -38.63 -2.29
C GLY A 64 51.00 -38.49 -3.21
N PRO A 65 51.13 -38.77 -4.52
CA PRO A 65 52.31 -38.76 -5.38
C PRO A 65 52.38 -37.50 -6.28
N VAL A 66 53.43 -37.41 -7.09
CA VAL A 66 53.78 -36.32 -8.04
C VAL A 66 53.88 -36.95 -9.44
N ASP A 67 53.41 -36.38 -10.54
CA ASP A 67 52.58 -35.18 -10.86
C ASP A 67 52.17 -35.31 -12.36
N PRO A 68 51.20 -34.52 -12.90
CA PRO A 68 51.61 -33.73 -14.06
C PRO A 68 50.90 -32.37 -14.23
N GLY A 69 51.59 -31.28 -13.93
CA GLY A 69 51.64 -30.06 -14.73
C GLY A 69 50.35 -29.24 -14.93
N GLY A 70 49.23 -29.61 -14.31
CA GLY A 70 47.96 -28.91 -14.39
C GLY A 70 48.03 -27.54 -13.75
N LYS A 71 48.36 -26.50 -14.54
CA LYS A 71 48.50 -25.12 -14.08
C LYS A 71 47.17 -24.59 -13.54
N VAL A 72 46.98 -24.69 -12.22
CA VAL A 72 45.80 -24.15 -11.52
C VAL A 72 45.67 -22.66 -11.84
N CYS A 73 44.59 -22.29 -12.49
CA CYS A 73 44.30 -20.91 -12.82
C CYS A 73 43.25 -20.36 -11.84
N THR A 74 43.45 -19.11 -11.42
CA THR A 74 42.44 -18.39 -10.63
C THR A 74 41.66 -17.47 -11.56
N VAL A 75 40.36 -17.67 -11.62
CA VAL A 75 39.42 -16.93 -12.46
C VAL A 75 38.55 -16.09 -11.55
N VAL A 76 38.56 -14.77 -11.71
CA VAL A 76 37.76 -13.87 -10.88
C VAL A 76 36.57 -13.42 -11.71
N VAL A 77 35.34 -13.64 -11.25
CA VAL A 77 34.16 -13.09 -11.90
C VAL A 77 33.57 -11.99 -11.01
N ALA A 78 33.41 -10.80 -11.57
CA ALA A 78 32.77 -9.66 -10.94
C ALA A 78 31.37 -9.43 -11.51
N ASN A 79 30.37 -9.35 -10.63
CA ASN A 79 29.02 -8.94 -10.99
C ASN A 79 28.92 -7.41 -10.93
N ASP A 80 29.01 -6.80 -12.11
CA ASP A 80 28.85 -5.36 -12.35
C ASP A 80 27.42 -4.98 -12.79
N LEU A 81 26.47 -5.92 -12.75
CA LEU A 81 25.05 -5.69 -13.04
C LEU A 81 24.22 -5.54 -11.74
N PRO A 82 23.16 -4.72 -11.73
CA PRO A 82 22.23 -4.63 -10.60
C PRO A 82 21.21 -5.79 -10.63
N ALA A 83 21.70 -7.03 -10.65
CA ALA A 83 20.89 -8.25 -10.65
C ALA A 83 21.59 -9.40 -9.91
N ALA A 84 20.82 -10.40 -9.47
CA ALA A 84 21.37 -11.67 -9.01
C ALA A 84 21.71 -12.56 -10.23
N LEU A 85 22.95 -13.02 -10.29
CA LEU A 85 23.47 -13.88 -11.37
C LEU A 85 23.79 -15.27 -10.82
N GLU A 86 23.54 -16.31 -11.61
CA GLU A 86 24.00 -17.67 -11.33
C GLU A 86 25.11 -18.03 -12.33
N ILE A 87 26.28 -18.38 -11.81
CA ILE A 87 27.46 -18.78 -12.58
C ILE A 87 27.65 -20.29 -12.41
N LYS A 88 27.95 -20.99 -13.50
CA LYS A 88 28.30 -22.41 -13.52
C LYS A 88 29.68 -22.57 -14.15
N PHE A 89 30.59 -23.23 -13.44
CA PHE A 89 31.96 -23.44 -13.91
C PHE A 89 32.52 -24.74 -13.34
N ALA A 90 32.90 -25.65 -14.25
CA ALA A 90 33.12 -27.05 -13.91
C ALA A 90 31.90 -27.61 -13.12
N GLU A 91 32.13 -28.22 -11.95
CA GLU A 91 31.09 -28.79 -11.09
C GLU A 91 30.53 -27.76 -10.07
N GLU A 92 31.07 -26.54 -10.02
CA GLU A 92 30.61 -25.50 -9.08
C GLU A 92 29.54 -24.60 -9.69
N ALA A 93 28.44 -24.41 -8.95
CA ALA A 93 27.43 -23.39 -9.22
C ALA A 93 27.43 -22.34 -8.10
N LYS A 94 27.52 -21.06 -8.46
CA LYS A 94 27.60 -19.95 -7.50
C LYS A 94 26.69 -18.79 -7.87
N VAL A 95 25.93 -18.30 -6.89
CA VAL A 95 25.17 -17.05 -7.03
C VAL A 95 26.08 -15.85 -6.72
N LEU A 96 26.12 -14.87 -7.64
CA LEU A 96 26.71 -13.56 -7.41
C LEU A 96 25.64 -12.48 -7.32
N TYR A 97 25.62 -11.78 -6.20
CA TYR A 97 24.82 -10.57 -6.01
C TYR A 97 25.51 -9.32 -6.57
N PRO A 98 24.79 -8.20 -6.77
CA PRO A 98 25.35 -6.98 -7.33
C PRO A 98 26.59 -6.51 -6.57
N LYS A 99 27.59 -6.00 -7.30
CA LYS A 99 28.86 -5.49 -6.76
C LYS A 99 29.71 -6.52 -6.01
N ARG A 100 29.36 -7.82 -6.06
CA ARG A 100 30.17 -8.91 -5.50
C ARG A 100 31.03 -9.56 -6.58
N TYR A 101 32.08 -10.24 -6.15
CA TYR A 101 32.93 -11.06 -7.01
C TYR A 101 33.19 -12.42 -6.35
N HIS A 102 33.57 -13.41 -7.15
CA HIS A 102 34.02 -14.71 -6.65
C HIS A 102 35.25 -15.20 -7.41
N LYS A 103 36.08 -16.00 -6.74
CA LYS A 103 37.37 -16.49 -7.25
C LYS A 103 37.29 -18.01 -7.42
N PHE A 104 37.03 -18.47 -8.63
CA PHE A 104 37.08 -19.89 -8.95
C PHE A 104 38.54 -20.34 -9.06
N ARG A 105 38.87 -21.48 -8.46
CA ARG A 105 40.17 -22.14 -8.57
C ARG A 105 39.96 -23.51 -9.20
N THR A 106 40.38 -23.68 -10.44
CA THR A 106 40.27 -24.98 -11.13
C THR A 106 41.50 -25.27 -11.99
N ALA A 107 41.69 -26.54 -12.32
CA ALA A 107 42.61 -26.97 -13.36
C ALA A 107 41.97 -26.64 -14.72
N VAL A 108 42.27 -25.44 -15.24
CA VAL A 108 41.71 -24.97 -16.51
C VAL A 108 42.28 -25.80 -17.66
N THR A 109 41.44 -26.66 -18.23
CA THR A 109 41.67 -27.26 -19.55
C THR A 109 41.46 -26.21 -20.64
N ARG A 110 42.00 -26.42 -21.84
CA ARG A 110 41.83 -25.45 -22.95
C ARG A 110 40.36 -25.21 -23.32
N ASP A 111 39.49 -26.16 -23.00
CA ASP A 111 38.07 -26.16 -23.36
C ASP A 111 37.14 -25.85 -22.17
N SER A 112 37.67 -25.28 -21.08
CA SER A 112 36.88 -24.92 -19.90
C SER A 112 35.96 -23.72 -20.19
N VAL A 113 34.67 -24.01 -20.38
CA VAL A 113 33.60 -23.01 -20.57
C VAL A 113 32.98 -22.63 -19.23
N MET A 114 32.85 -21.33 -18.99
CA MET A 114 32.06 -20.77 -17.88
C MET A 114 30.72 -20.27 -18.42
N GLN A 115 29.62 -20.63 -17.75
CA GLN A 115 28.27 -20.16 -18.07
C GLN A 115 27.78 -19.17 -17.01
N ILE A 116 26.97 -18.21 -17.44
CA ILE A 116 26.28 -17.24 -16.57
C ILE A 116 24.81 -17.12 -17.00
N CYS A 117 23.90 -16.90 -16.07
CA CYS A 117 22.52 -16.54 -16.36
C CYS A 117 21.93 -15.58 -15.31
N LEU A 118 20.88 -14.85 -15.69
CA LEU A 118 20.08 -14.06 -14.76
C LEU A 118 19.20 -15.00 -13.92
N ARG A 119 19.21 -14.88 -12.59
CA ARG A 119 18.32 -15.70 -11.74
C ARG A 119 16.84 -15.37 -11.93
N ASP A 120 16.54 -14.11 -12.28
CA ASP A 120 15.18 -13.65 -12.57
C ASP A 120 14.65 -14.13 -13.92
N ASN A 121 15.52 -14.40 -14.89
CA ASN A 121 15.14 -14.94 -16.18
C ASN A 121 16.27 -15.83 -16.73
N PRO A 122 16.31 -17.14 -16.38
CA PRO A 122 17.38 -18.04 -16.78
C PRO A 122 17.54 -18.23 -18.30
N LYS A 123 16.56 -17.80 -19.11
CA LYS A 123 16.68 -17.77 -20.58
C LYS A 123 17.75 -16.77 -21.04
N ILE A 124 17.93 -15.66 -20.30
CA ILE A 124 19.01 -14.70 -20.53
C ILE A 124 20.27 -15.29 -19.91
N SER A 125 21.11 -15.85 -20.78
CA SER A 125 22.32 -16.57 -20.40
C SER A 125 23.44 -16.32 -21.40
N GLY A 126 24.68 -16.62 -21.00
CA GLY A 126 25.85 -16.48 -21.85
C GLY A 126 26.98 -17.39 -21.40
N SER A 127 27.99 -17.50 -22.24
CA SER A 127 29.16 -18.35 -21.99
C SER A 127 30.45 -17.64 -22.37
N CYS A 128 31.52 -17.92 -21.64
CA CYS A 128 32.87 -17.43 -21.89
C CYS A 128 33.85 -18.61 -21.89
N GLN A 129 34.75 -18.67 -22.88
CA GLN A 129 35.92 -19.56 -22.82
C GLN A 129 36.95 -18.94 -21.89
N VAL A 130 37.46 -19.73 -20.93
CA VAL A 130 38.34 -19.21 -19.89
C VAL A 130 39.77 -19.68 -20.10
N SER A 131 40.66 -18.78 -20.53
CA SER A 131 42.08 -19.06 -20.74
C SER A 131 42.97 -18.29 -19.76
N GLY A 132 43.56 -18.99 -18.80
CA GLY A 132 44.53 -18.42 -17.85
C GLY A 132 43.90 -17.68 -16.66
N ALA A 133 44.69 -16.82 -16.02
CA ALA A 133 44.22 -15.97 -14.92
C ALA A 133 43.60 -14.68 -15.49
N LEU A 134 42.30 -14.49 -15.27
CA LEU A 134 41.53 -13.41 -15.87
C LEU A 134 40.44 -12.91 -14.91
N THR A 135 40.17 -11.60 -14.97
CA THR A 135 39.01 -10.98 -14.33
C THR A 135 37.91 -10.81 -15.37
N LEU A 136 36.83 -11.57 -15.23
CA LEU A 136 35.65 -11.51 -16.08
C LEU A 136 34.63 -10.54 -15.48
N HIS A 137 34.10 -9.64 -16.30
CA HIS A 137 33.01 -8.74 -15.93
C HIS A 137 31.71 -9.28 -16.52
N ALA A 138 30.68 -9.49 -15.70
CA ALA A 138 29.41 -10.07 -16.13
C ALA A 138 28.81 -9.32 -17.34
N SER A 139 28.87 -7.99 -17.35
CA SER A 139 28.32 -7.15 -18.43
C SER A 139 29.12 -7.15 -19.74
N LYS A 140 30.35 -7.71 -19.77
CA LYS A 140 31.27 -7.61 -20.93
C LYS A 140 31.82 -8.95 -21.43
N SER A 141 32.01 -9.93 -20.55
CA SER A 141 32.80 -11.13 -20.84
C SER A 141 32.01 -12.31 -21.42
N PHE A 142 30.68 -12.28 -21.37
CA PHE A 142 29.81 -13.43 -21.66
C PHE A 142 28.98 -13.26 -22.95
N GLY A 143 29.55 -12.62 -23.98
CA GLY A 143 28.87 -12.37 -25.25
C GLY A 143 27.65 -11.47 -25.11
N TYR A 144 26.54 -11.83 -25.75
CA TYR A 144 25.29 -11.04 -25.77
C TYR A 144 24.60 -10.90 -24.40
N PHE A 145 24.90 -11.78 -23.44
CA PHE A 145 24.32 -11.76 -22.09
C PHE A 145 24.31 -10.37 -21.44
N GLY A 146 25.44 -9.64 -21.54
CA GLY A 146 25.56 -8.31 -20.93
C GLY A 146 24.72 -7.23 -21.59
N VAL A 147 24.28 -7.43 -22.84
CA VAL A 147 23.34 -6.53 -23.54
C VAL A 147 21.90 -6.91 -23.19
N GLU A 148 21.55 -8.19 -23.31
CA GLU A 148 20.21 -8.71 -22.98
C GLU A 148 19.84 -8.45 -21.51
N ALA A 149 20.77 -8.67 -20.58
CA ALA A 149 20.55 -8.42 -19.16
C ALA A 149 20.33 -6.93 -18.86
N ARG A 150 21.06 -6.02 -19.52
CA ARG A 150 20.82 -4.57 -19.37
C ARG A 150 19.47 -4.17 -19.92
N HIS A 151 19.06 -4.68 -21.09
CA HIS A 151 17.75 -4.42 -21.67
C HIS A 151 16.61 -4.93 -20.77
N PHE A 152 16.74 -6.14 -20.20
CA PHE A 152 15.81 -6.69 -19.22
C PHE A 152 15.67 -5.78 -17.98
N LEU A 153 16.80 -5.35 -17.42
CA LEU A 153 16.84 -4.48 -16.23
C LEU A 153 16.29 -3.07 -16.51
N GLU A 154 16.50 -2.53 -17.71
CA GLU A 154 15.93 -1.25 -18.12
C GLU A 154 14.40 -1.34 -18.25
N ASN A 155 13.88 -2.42 -18.81
CA ASN A 155 12.44 -2.65 -18.92
C ASN A 155 11.79 -2.90 -17.56
N GLU A 156 12.45 -3.62 -16.66
CA GLU A 156 12.02 -3.73 -15.25
C GLU A 156 12.00 -2.35 -14.56
N LYS A 157 13.03 -1.52 -14.74
CA LYS A 157 13.04 -0.15 -14.21
C LYS A 157 11.88 0.70 -14.74
N LYS A 158 11.54 0.58 -16.03
CA LYS A 158 10.38 1.27 -16.64
C LYS A 158 9.05 0.81 -16.02
N GLN A 159 8.88 -0.48 -15.74
CA GLN A 159 7.70 -1.01 -15.04
C GLN A 159 7.59 -0.48 -13.61
N VAL A 160 8.68 -0.51 -12.84
CA VAL A 160 8.73 0.06 -11.48
C VAL A 160 8.39 1.55 -11.50
N GLN A 161 8.90 2.31 -12.48
CA GLN A 161 8.58 3.73 -12.62
C GLN A 161 7.10 3.96 -12.95
N ARG A 162 6.48 3.16 -13.84
CA ARG A 162 5.03 3.21 -14.14
C ARG A 162 4.21 2.99 -12.87
N GLU A 163 4.50 1.94 -12.11
CA GLU A 163 3.79 1.63 -10.86
C GLU A 163 3.97 2.71 -9.79
N ARG A 164 5.18 3.27 -9.64
CA ARG A 164 5.40 4.42 -8.76
C ARG A 164 4.54 5.63 -9.17
N CYS A 165 4.42 5.93 -10.46
CA CYS A 165 3.55 7.01 -10.94
C CYS A 165 2.07 6.71 -10.61
N LEU A 166 1.59 5.50 -10.88
CA LEU A 166 0.21 5.08 -10.57
C LEU A 166 -0.11 5.18 -9.06
N LEU A 167 0.80 4.73 -8.19
CA LEU A 167 0.64 4.85 -6.73
C LEU A 167 0.65 6.31 -6.25
N LEU A 168 1.48 7.17 -6.86
CA LEU A 168 1.48 8.61 -6.57
C LEU A 168 0.19 9.28 -7.03
N ASP A 169 -0.37 8.89 -8.18
CA ASP A 169 -1.61 9.45 -8.70
C ASP A 169 -2.84 8.96 -7.92
N ARG A 170 -2.86 7.69 -7.49
CA ARG A 170 -3.84 7.17 -6.50
C ARG A 170 -3.81 8.00 -5.22
N LYS A 171 -2.61 8.25 -4.67
CA LYS A 171 -2.44 9.07 -3.46
C LYS A 171 -2.95 10.51 -3.68
N LYS A 172 -2.60 11.16 -4.78
CA LYS A 172 -3.10 12.51 -5.12
C LYS A 172 -4.62 12.53 -5.28
N GLN A 173 -5.22 11.48 -5.85
CA GLN A 173 -6.68 11.38 -5.97
C GLN A 173 -7.34 11.29 -4.59
N MET A 174 -6.84 10.42 -3.71
CA MET A 174 -7.34 10.32 -2.32
C MET A 174 -7.18 11.67 -1.58
N GLU A 175 -6.03 12.33 -1.69
CA GLU A 175 -5.79 13.65 -1.09
C GLU A 175 -6.73 14.75 -1.65
N LYS A 176 -7.08 14.68 -2.93
CA LYS A 176 -8.03 15.58 -3.59
C LYS A 176 -9.46 15.33 -3.13
N GLU A 177 -9.91 14.08 -3.05
CA GLU A 177 -11.25 13.73 -2.56
C GLU A 177 -11.41 14.10 -1.08
N LEU A 178 -10.38 13.84 -0.26
CA LEU A 178 -10.27 14.29 1.12
C LEU A 178 -10.28 15.83 1.26
N ALA A 179 -9.71 16.57 0.30
CA ALA A 179 -9.76 18.03 0.28
C ALA A 179 -11.14 18.57 -0.14
N ILE A 180 -11.89 17.86 -0.99
CA ILE A 180 -13.26 18.20 -1.37
C ILE A 180 -14.21 17.99 -0.19
N GLU A 181 -14.19 16.82 0.45
CA GLU A 181 -15.02 16.52 1.62
C GLU A 181 -14.79 17.52 2.76
N ARG A 182 -13.52 17.78 3.12
CA ARG A 182 -13.19 18.81 4.12
C ARG A 182 -13.69 20.20 3.71
N ARG A 183 -13.69 20.54 2.42
CA ARG A 183 -14.25 21.81 1.93
C ARG A 183 -15.78 21.86 2.03
N GLU A 184 -16.48 20.77 1.75
CA GLU A 184 -17.95 20.69 1.84
C GLU A 184 -18.42 20.76 3.30
N HIS A 185 -17.81 19.99 4.19
CA HIS A 185 -18.00 20.12 5.64
C HIS A 185 -17.72 21.56 6.11
N VAL A 186 -16.67 22.20 5.58
CA VAL A 186 -16.35 23.58 5.90
C VAL A 186 -17.43 24.56 5.45
N LEU A 187 -17.89 24.44 4.20
CA LEU A 187 -18.91 25.33 3.63
C LEU A 187 -20.28 25.19 4.30
N TRP A 188 -20.62 24.00 4.81
CA TRP A 188 -21.90 23.76 5.47
C TRP A 188 -21.89 24.17 6.95
N TYR A 189 -20.82 23.86 7.69
CA TYR A 189 -20.77 24.07 9.15
C TYR A 189 -20.33 25.49 9.55
N PHE A 190 -19.47 26.15 8.76
CA PHE A 190 -18.99 27.51 9.09
C PHE A 190 -20.10 28.58 9.18
N PRO A 191 -21.05 28.69 8.22
CA PRO A 191 -22.11 29.68 8.30
C PRO A 191 -23.01 29.47 9.53
N PHE A 192 -23.23 28.21 9.92
CA PHE A 192 -24.01 27.86 11.11
C PHE A 192 -23.32 28.32 12.40
N ILE A 193 -22.01 28.05 12.58
CA ILE A 193 -21.27 28.55 13.75
C ILE A 193 -21.29 30.09 13.79
N VAL A 194 -21.06 30.76 12.66
CA VAL A 194 -21.09 32.24 12.58
C VAL A 194 -22.47 32.78 12.95
N LEU A 195 -23.55 32.20 12.43
CA LEU A 195 -24.92 32.61 12.75
C LEU A 195 -25.24 32.41 14.24
N CYS A 196 -24.93 31.25 14.82
CA CYS A 196 -25.11 30.97 16.25
C CYS A 196 -24.31 31.92 17.13
N THR A 197 -23.08 32.26 16.72
CA THR A 197 -22.21 33.20 17.45
C THR A 197 -22.78 34.63 17.41
N LEU A 198 -23.20 35.11 16.24
CA LEU A 198 -23.82 36.43 16.09
C LEU A 198 -25.14 36.53 16.88
N LEU A 199 -25.97 35.50 16.85
CA LEU A 199 -27.20 35.43 17.64
C LEU A 199 -26.91 35.44 19.14
N GLY A 200 -25.92 34.66 19.60
CA GLY A 200 -25.50 34.63 21.01
C GLY A 200 -24.98 35.98 21.50
N ILE A 201 -24.18 36.69 20.69
CA ILE A 201 -23.70 38.04 20.99
C ILE A 201 -24.87 39.04 21.04
N GLY A 202 -25.82 38.97 20.09
CA GLY A 202 -27.00 39.83 20.06
C GLY A 202 -27.91 39.65 21.29
N LEU A 203 -28.14 38.40 21.70
CA LEU A 203 -28.91 38.09 22.91
C LEU A 203 -28.16 38.50 24.20
N LEU A 204 -26.82 38.37 24.24
CA LEU A 204 -26.01 38.83 25.36
C LEU A 204 -26.08 40.36 25.49
N ALA A 205 -25.98 41.09 24.37
CA ALA A 205 -26.16 42.54 24.33
C ALA A 205 -27.57 42.95 24.80
N LEU A 206 -28.62 42.23 24.41
CA LEU A 206 -29.98 42.46 24.90
C LEU A 206 -30.08 42.27 26.42
N CYS A 207 -29.47 41.22 26.99
CA CYS A 207 -29.43 41.00 28.44
C CYS A 207 -28.68 42.12 29.20
N ILE A 208 -27.69 42.75 28.57
CA ILE A 208 -26.97 43.91 29.14
C ILE A 208 -27.83 45.18 29.09
N VAL A 209 -28.67 45.36 28.06
CA VAL A 209 -29.50 46.57 27.91
C VAL A 209 -30.79 46.50 28.75
N VAL A 210 -31.44 45.33 28.84
CA VAL A 210 -32.70 45.18 29.59
C VAL A 210 -32.49 45.48 31.08
N GLU A 211 -33.45 46.18 31.68
CA GLU A 211 -33.40 46.63 33.07
C GLU A 211 -34.22 45.70 33.97
N PRO A 212 -33.63 45.10 35.03
CA PRO A 212 -34.34 44.12 35.86
C PRO A 212 -35.40 44.80 36.75
N GLN A 213 -36.67 44.63 36.39
CA GLN A 213 -37.83 45.20 37.10
C GLN A 213 -38.13 44.54 38.47
N GLY A 214 -37.40 43.49 38.84
CA GLY A 214 -37.55 42.82 40.14
C GLY A 214 -36.73 41.54 40.29
N PRO A 215 -36.71 40.91 41.48
CA PRO A 215 -35.88 39.75 41.80
C PRO A 215 -36.05 38.56 40.85
N VAL A 216 -37.28 38.28 40.38
CA VAL A 216 -37.53 37.17 39.44
C VAL A 216 -36.88 37.46 38.08
N SER A 217 -36.98 38.71 37.61
CA SER A 217 -36.37 39.13 36.34
C SER A 217 -34.84 39.13 36.38
N SER A 218 -34.22 39.48 37.52
CA SER A 218 -32.77 39.44 37.66
C SER A 218 -32.23 38.02 37.71
N VAL A 219 -32.93 37.06 38.33
CA VAL A 219 -32.59 35.63 38.21
C VAL A 219 -32.71 35.16 36.77
N GLY A 220 -33.82 35.46 36.09
CA GLY A 220 -34.04 35.04 34.70
C GLY A 220 -32.95 35.57 33.74
N LEU A 221 -32.65 36.86 33.80
CA LEU A 221 -31.59 37.48 32.98
C LEU A 221 -30.20 36.97 33.36
N SER A 222 -29.92 36.74 34.65
CA SER A 222 -28.65 36.18 35.12
C SER A 222 -28.44 34.76 34.60
N SER A 223 -29.46 33.89 34.70
CA SER A 223 -29.44 32.54 34.13
C SER A 223 -29.29 32.54 32.60
N ALA A 224 -29.98 33.45 31.90
CA ALA A 224 -29.84 33.61 30.46
C ALA A 224 -28.41 33.99 30.05
N VAL A 225 -27.76 34.89 30.81
CA VAL A 225 -26.34 35.23 30.61
C VAL A 225 -25.44 34.01 30.79
N VAL A 226 -25.62 33.18 31.83
CA VAL A 226 -24.83 31.95 32.00
C VAL A 226 -24.98 31.02 30.79
N VAL A 227 -26.21 30.75 30.34
CA VAL A 227 -26.47 29.88 29.18
C VAL A 227 -25.83 30.44 27.91
N LEU A 228 -25.98 31.74 27.63
CA LEU A 228 -25.39 32.39 26.47
C LEU A 228 -23.87 32.33 26.47
N LEU A 229 -23.22 32.50 27.64
CA LEU A 229 -21.77 32.38 27.78
C LEU A 229 -21.29 30.94 27.54
N CYS A 230 -22.03 29.93 28.02
CA CYS A 230 -21.75 28.53 27.70
C CYS A 230 -21.90 28.25 26.19
N CYS A 231 -22.97 28.74 25.54
CA CYS A 231 -23.18 28.60 24.10
C CYS A 231 -22.08 29.28 23.29
N LEU A 232 -21.68 30.52 23.65
CA LEU A 232 -20.60 31.25 22.99
C LEU A 232 -19.23 30.57 23.20
N GLY A 233 -18.98 30.02 24.40
CA GLY A 233 -17.77 29.24 24.66
C GLY A 233 -17.71 27.97 23.82
N LEU A 234 -18.82 27.23 23.69
CA LEU A 234 -18.91 26.08 22.81
C LEU A 234 -18.73 26.47 21.33
N CYS A 235 -19.30 27.59 20.89
CA CYS A 235 -19.09 28.12 19.52
C CYS A 235 -17.62 28.50 19.30
N GLY A 236 -16.96 29.15 20.28
CA GLY A 236 -15.54 29.49 20.23
C GLY A 236 -14.62 28.27 20.13
N SER A 237 -14.87 27.23 20.94
CA SER A 237 -14.15 25.95 20.85
C SER A 237 -14.36 25.26 19.51
N ASN A 238 -15.60 25.21 19.00
CA ASN A 238 -15.89 24.69 17.67
C ASN A 238 -15.14 25.48 16.58
N PHE A 239 -15.09 26.82 16.68
CA PHE A 239 -14.36 27.67 15.73
C PHE A 239 -12.84 27.41 15.75
N GLN A 240 -12.26 27.08 16.91
CA GLN A 240 -10.84 26.73 17.04
C GLN A 240 -10.53 25.33 16.47
N ILE A 241 -11.34 24.32 16.81
CA ILE A 241 -11.22 22.94 16.27
C ILE A 241 -11.34 22.97 14.74
N PHE A 242 -12.41 23.57 14.26
CA PHE A 242 -12.68 23.76 12.84
C PHE A 242 -11.58 24.60 12.15
N GLY A 243 -11.09 25.63 12.85
CA GLY A 243 -9.96 26.45 12.42
C GLY A 243 -8.69 25.64 12.13
N ALA A 244 -8.40 24.63 12.96
CA ALA A 244 -7.27 23.74 12.77
C ALA A 244 -7.39 22.85 11.52
N ARG A 245 -8.60 22.67 10.95
CA ARG A 245 -8.80 21.91 9.70
C ARG A 245 -8.40 22.67 8.42
N PHE A 246 -8.24 24.00 8.46
CA PHE A 246 -7.87 24.76 7.26
C PHE A 246 -6.43 24.45 6.79
N ASN A 247 -6.22 24.17 5.50
CA ASN A 247 -4.87 23.95 4.96
C ASN A 247 -4.00 25.22 4.95
N SER A 248 -4.59 26.41 4.77
CA SER A 248 -3.84 27.66 4.79
C SER A 248 -3.51 28.12 6.22
N GLY A 249 -2.26 28.50 6.48
CA GLY A 249 -1.84 29.09 7.75
C GLY A 249 -2.63 30.34 8.15
N LEU A 250 -3.07 31.15 7.18
CA LEU A 250 -3.86 32.36 7.44
C LEU A 250 -5.24 32.05 8.01
N LEU A 251 -6.05 31.17 7.40
CA LEU A 251 -7.36 30.82 7.98
C LEU A 251 -7.23 30.07 9.30
N LYS A 252 -6.20 29.23 9.47
CA LYS A 252 -5.85 28.63 10.78
C LYS A 252 -5.65 29.68 11.86
N TRP A 253 -4.80 30.67 11.59
CA TRP A 253 -4.50 31.77 12.51
C TRP A 253 -5.73 32.65 12.79
N LEU A 254 -6.47 33.04 11.75
CA LEU A 254 -7.71 33.81 11.88
C LEU A 254 -8.75 33.09 12.72
N ALA A 255 -8.94 31.78 12.50
CA ALA A 255 -9.91 31.00 13.26
C ALA A 255 -9.50 30.82 14.72
N PHE A 256 -8.21 30.55 14.98
CA PHE A 256 -7.70 30.50 16.34
C PHE A 256 -7.91 31.82 17.10
N HIS A 257 -7.59 32.96 16.46
CA HIS A 257 -7.74 34.29 17.06
C HIS A 257 -9.20 34.76 17.16
N ALA A 258 -10.06 34.44 16.19
CA ALA A 258 -11.49 34.74 16.28
C ALA A 258 -12.15 33.97 17.43
N GLY A 259 -11.83 32.67 17.60
CA GLY A 259 -12.27 31.90 18.77
C GLY A 259 -11.88 32.58 20.08
N SER A 260 -10.60 32.95 20.22
CA SER A 260 -10.09 33.69 21.40
C SER A 260 -10.75 35.05 21.59
N ALA A 261 -11.04 35.78 20.50
CA ALA A 261 -11.77 37.06 20.55
C ALA A 261 -13.22 36.87 21.01
N PHE A 262 -13.91 35.79 20.61
CA PHE A 262 -15.24 35.48 21.11
C PHE A 262 -15.24 35.16 22.61
N PHE A 263 -14.26 34.40 23.11
CA PHE A 263 -14.08 34.19 24.56
C PHE A 263 -13.86 35.52 25.31
N PHE A 264 -13.06 36.43 24.75
CA PHE A 264 -12.80 37.74 25.36
C PHE A 264 -14.05 38.65 25.36
N LEU A 265 -14.78 38.71 24.24
CA LEU A 265 -16.05 39.46 24.13
C LEU A 265 -17.13 38.90 25.07
N ALA A 266 -17.23 37.58 25.18
CA ALA A 266 -18.13 36.92 26.12
C ALA A 266 -17.78 37.30 27.58
N ALA A 267 -16.50 37.24 27.96
CA ALA A 267 -16.04 37.64 29.29
C ALA A 267 -16.32 39.12 29.61
N LEU A 268 -16.12 40.03 28.64
CA LEU A 268 -16.46 41.45 28.78
C LEU A 268 -17.98 41.66 28.95
N GLY A 269 -18.81 40.97 28.16
CA GLY A 269 -20.27 41.03 28.28
C GLY A 269 -20.76 40.51 29.63
N ALA A 270 -20.16 39.42 30.13
CA ALA A 270 -20.43 38.90 31.47
C ALA A 270 -20.10 39.92 32.56
N ALA A 271 -18.91 40.53 32.50
CA ALA A 271 -18.47 41.55 33.46
C ALA A 271 -19.40 42.79 33.45
N ALA A 272 -19.82 43.24 32.27
CA ALA A 272 -20.77 44.35 32.11
C ALA A 272 -22.15 44.03 32.73
N ALA A 273 -22.69 42.82 32.49
CA ALA A 273 -23.94 42.38 33.08
C ALA A 273 -23.85 42.29 34.61
N ILE A 274 -22.78 41.69 35.15
CA ILE A 274 -22.54 41.59 36.60
C ILE A 274 -22.45 42.98 37.24
N ALA A 275 -21.69 43.91 36.65
CA ALA A 275 -21.59 45.28 37.14
C ALA A 275 -22.97 45.97 37.15
N ARG A 276 -23.76 45.85 36.08
CA ARG A 276 -25.13 46.40 36.00
C ARG A 276 -26.04 45.81 37.09
N TYR A 277 -26.00 44.51 37.35
CA TYR A 277 -26.79 43.89 38.43
C TYR A 277 -26.37 44.38 39.83
N ILE A 278 -25.07 44.60 40.07
CA ILE A 278 -24.57 45.18 41.32
C ILE A 278 -25.09 46.61 41.51
N PHE A 279 -24.97 47.47 40.49
CA PHE A 279 -25.47 48.85 40.54
C PHE A 279 -27.01 48.94 40.67
N ALA A 280 -27.74 47.96 40.14
CA ALA A 280 -29.19 47.85 40.30
C ALA A 280 -29.63 47.24 41.66
N GLY A 281 -28.70 46.96 42.58
CA GLY A 281 -28.99 46.42 43.93
C GLY A 281 -29.10 44.89 44.01
N TYR A 282 -28.94 44.17 42.90
CA TYR A 282 -29.06 42.71 42.79
C TYR A 282 -27.69 42.01 42.84
N TRP A 283 -26.80 42.43 43.73
CA TRP A 283 -25.42 41.92 43.85
C TRP A 283 -25.32 40.40 44.00
N TRP A 284 -26.30 39.77 44.66
CA TRP A 284 -26.41 38.32 44.84
C TRP A 284 -26.66 37.57 43.52
N ALA A 285 -27.43 38.17 42.59
CA ALA A 285 -27.67 37.62 41.25
C ALA A 285 -26.39 37.68 40.38
N GLY A 286 -25.57 38.71 40.58
CA GLY A 286 -24.24 38.84 39.97
C GLY A 286 -23.25 37.79 40.49
N LEU A 287 -23.20 37.52 41.80
CA LEU A 287 -22.32 36.49 42.38
C LEU A 287 -22.71 35.07 41.96
N SER A 288 -24.02 34.76 41.97
CA SER A 288 -24.54 33.42 41.65
C SER A 288 -24.30 32.99 40.19
N ALA A 289 -24.24 33.91 39.24
CA ALA A 289 -23.82 33.62 37.86
C ALA A 289 -22.32 33.82 37.62
N GLY A 290 -21.73 34.88 38.21
CA GLY A 290 -20.34 35.25 37.96
C GLY A 290 -19.34 34.19 38.40
N LEU A 291 -19.53 33.59 39.58
CA LEU A 291 -18.60 32.58 40.09
C LEU A 291 -18.61 31.30 39.23
N PRO A 292 -19.78 30.68 38.90
CA PRO A 292 -19.82 29.56 37.94
C PRO A 292 -19.27 29.92 36.57
N CYS A 293 -19.60 31.09 36.00
CA CYS A 293 -19.10 31.50 34.68
C CYS A 293 -17.58 31.62 34.63
N CYS A 294 -16.96 32.22 35.65
CA CYS A 294 -15.50 32.33 35.74
C CYS A 294 -14.84 30.95 35.89
N CYS A 295 -15.38 30.08 36.75
CA CYS A 295 -14.86 28.72 36.94
C CYS A 295 -15.00 27.86 35.67
N ILE A 296 -16.18 27.86 35.02
CA ILE A 296 -16.42 27.10 33.80
C ILE A 296 -15.55 27.62 32.65
N SER A 297 -15.45 28.93 32.46
CA SER A 297 -14.62 29.51 31.39
C SER A 297 -13.14 29.21 31.58
N GLY A 298 -12.63 29.29 32.83
CA GLY A 298 -11.26 28.93 33.15
C GLY A 298 -10.96 27.44 32.96
N LEU A 299 -11.86 26.55 33.43
CA LEU A 299 -11.72 25.10 33.26
C LEU A 299 -11.80 24.69 31.79
N MET A 300 -12.74 25.24 31.02
CA MET A 300 -12.84 24.98 29.58
C MET A 300 -11.59 25.49 28.85
N GLY A 301 -11.13 26.71 29.15
CA GLY A 301 -9.89 27.25 28.60
C GLY A 301 -8.69 26.34 28.84
N LEU A 302 -8.50 25.86 30.08
CA LEU A 302 -7.42 24.92 30.42
C LEU A 302 -7.58 23.54 29.73
N TYR A 303 -8.81 23.02 29.65
CA TYR A 303 -9.11 21.72 29.04
C TYR A 303 -8.87 21.71 27.52
N PHE A 304 -9.23 22.79 26.81
CA PHE A 304 -9.00 22.92 25.38
C PHE A 304 -7.55 23.28 25.00
N SER A 305 -6.79 23.92 25.91
CA SER A 305 -5.51 24.57 25.54
C SER A 305 -4.30 23.66 25.26
N ARG A 306 -4.37 22.31 25.44
CA ARG A 306 -3.13 21.52 25.20
C ARG A 306 -3.22 20.05 24.79
N THR A 307 -4.14 19.25 25.31
CA THR A 307 -4.17 17.79 25.01
C THR A 307 -5.38 17.40 24.16
N SER A 308 -6.57 17.88 24.54
CA SER A 308 -7.83 17.57 23.86
C SER A 308 -7.82 18.01 22.38
N LEU A 309 -7.24 19.16 22.04
CA LEU A 309 -7.27 19.67 20.67
C LEU A 309 -6.45 18.81 19.69
N GLU A 310 -5.23 18.41 20.03
CA GLU A 310 -4.39 17.57 19.16
C GLU A 310 -4.97 16.15 19.00
N GLU A 311 -5.49 15.55 20.09
CA GLU A 311 -6.13 14.24 20.04
C GLU A 311 -7.43 14.25 19.22
N ASN A 312 -8.24 15.30 19.33
CA ASN A 312 -9.46 15.44 18.53
C ASN A 312 -9.14 15.72 17.06
N ILE A 313 -8.18 16.59 16.73
CA ILE A 313 -7.73 16.82 15.35
C ILE A 313 -7.23 15.50 14.74
N LYS A 314 -6.43 14.73 15.48
CA LYS A 314 -5.91 13.46 14.99
C LYS A 314 -7.04 12.43 14.79
N ARG A 315 -7.98 12.33 15.72
CA ARG A 315 -9.16 11.46 15.57
C ARG A 315 -9.97 11.84 14.35
N GLU A 316 -10.29 13.12 14.18
CA GLU A 316 -11.00 13.62 13.00
C GLU A 316 -10.21 13.40 11.70
N GLU A 317 -8.89 13.53 11.70
CA GLU A 317 -8.05 13.24 10.53
C GLU A 317 -8.02 11.74 10.20
N ASP A 318 -8.07 10.87 11.22
CA ASP A 318 -8.15 9.43 11.05
C ASP A 318 -9.57 8.98 10.63
N ASP A 319 -10.63 9.60 11.15
CA ASP A 319 -12.04 9.43 10.73
C ASP A 319 -12.25 9.91 9.27
N ASP A 320 -11.71 11.07 8.90
CA ASP A 320 -11.72 11.61 7.53
C ASP A 320 -10.98 10.66 6.56
N LYS A 321 -9.80 10.16 6.95
CA LYS A 321 -9.07 9.13 6.18
C LYS A 321 -9.87 7.84 6.04
N GLN A 322 -10.60 7.45 7.09
CA GLN A 322 -11.46 6.27 7.08
C GLN A 322 -12.64 6.46 6.13
N SER A 323 -13.36 7.58 6.15
CA SER A 323 -14.40 7.93 5.16
C SER A 323 -13.88 7.87 3.72
N VAL A 324 -12.70 8.46 3.47
CA VAL A 324 -12.08 8.43 2.15
C VAL A 324 -11.65 7.01 1.77
N ALA A 325 -11.09 6.23 2.70
CA ALA A 325 -10.75 4.83 2.46
C ALA A 325 -11.99 3.96 2.20
N GLU A 326 -13.11 4.23 2.86
CA GLU A 326 -14.39 3.56 2.58
C GLU A 326 -14.91 3.90 1.18
N ARG A 327 -14.80 5.15 0.73
CA ARG A 327 -15.26 5.53 -0.62
C ARG A 327 -14.29 5.13 -1.73
N THR A 328 -12.98 5.12 -1.46
CA THR A 328 -11.95 4.83 -2.47
C THR A 328 -11.54 3.36 -2.51
N ILE A 329 -11.36 2.71 -1.36
CA ILE A 329 -10.78 1.35 -1.24
C ILE A 329 -11.84 0.27 -1.05
N VAL A 330 -12.89 0.49 -0.24
CA VAL A 330 -13.95 -0.53 -0.08
C VAL A 330 -14.64 -0.77 -1.42
N PHE A 331 -14.82 -2.04 -1.76
CA PHE A 331 -15.52 -2.46 -2.95
C PHE A 331 -16.47 -3.60 -2.61
N HIS A 332 -17.78 -3.39 -2.80
CA HIS A 332 -18.80 -4.38 -2.51
C HIS A 332 -19.16 -5.28 -3.71
N GLY A 333 -18.47 -5.13 -4.83
CA GLY A 333 -18.93 -5.62 -6.13
C GLY A 333 -19.98 -4.71 -6.76
N SER A 334 -20.22 -4.91 -8.06
CA SER A 334 -21.32 -4.32 -8.81
C SER A 334 -21.64 -5.26 -9.98
N ILE A 335 -22.85 -5.80 -9.99
CA ILE A 335 -23.33 -6.69 -11.06
C ILE A 335 -24.09 -5.86 -12.08
N LEU A 336 -23.69 -5.96 -13.35
CA LEU A 336 -24.39 -5.31 -14.45
C LEU A 336 -25.50 -6.22 -14.99
N GLU A 337 -26.62 -5.64 -15.40
CA GLU A 337 -27.71 -6.40 -16.01
C GLU A 337 -27.31 -6.96 -17.38
N GLY A 338 -27.63 -8.23 -17.63
CA GLY A 338 -27.45 -8.91 -18.91
C GLY A 338 -26.30 -9.92 -18.97
N LYS A 339 -26.16 -10.57 -20.13
CA LYS A 339 -25.27 -11.72 -20.37
C LYS A 339 -23.82 -11.31 -20.67
N GLY A 340 -23.27 -10.37 -19.91
CA GLY A 340 -21.89 -9.91 -20.05
C GLY A 340 -20.88 -10.77 -19.25
N PRO A 341 -19.57 -10.58 -19.47
CA PRO A 341 -18.55 -11.13 -18.58
C PRO A 341 -18.62 -10.45 -17.20
N CYS A 342 -18.43 -11.23 -16.15
CA CYS A 342 -18.45 -10.77 -14.76
C CYS A 342 -17.26 -11.34 -13.98
N VAL A 343 -16.38 -10.47 -13.50
CA VAL A 343 -15.18 -10.87 -12.74
C VAL A 343 -15.59 -11.48 -11.41
N SER A 344 -15.44 -12.80 -11.29
CA SER A 344 -15.90 -13.58 -10.14
C SER A 344 -14.82 -13.80 -9.08
N SER A 345 -13.55 -13.86 -9.49
CA SER A 345 -12.40 -14.01 -8.59
C SER A 345 -11.20 -13.24 -9.12
N TRP A 346 -10.46 -12.56 -8.22
CA TRP A 346 -9.38 -11.66 -8.59
C TRP A 346 -8.09 -11.82 -7.75
N PRO A 347 -6.91 -11.79 -8.38
CA PRO A 347 -5.63 -11.88 -7.68
C PRO A 347 -5.22 -10.55 -7.04
N GLY A 348 -5.52 -10.39 -5.76
CA GLY A 348 -5.25 -9.16 -4.98
C GLY A 348 -3.78 -8.70 -4.84
N LYS A 349 -2.81 -9.37 -5.47
CA LYS A 349 -1.42 -8.89 -5.55
C LYS A 349 -1.15 -7.88 -6.67
N TYR A 350 -2.08 -7.74 -7.62
CA TYR A 350 -1.97 -6.84 -8.78
C TYR A 350 -2.73 -5.54 -8.49
N GLU A 351 -2.15 -4.68 -7.65
CA GLU A 351 -2.83 -3.46 -7.15
C GLU A 351 -3.25 -2.48 -8.25
N SER A 352 -2.42 -2.24 -9.26
CA SER A 352 -2.74 -1.32 -10.36
C SER A 352 -3.87 -1.84 -11.23
N ALA A 353 -3.87 -3.15 -11.54
CA ALA A 353 -4.95 -3.78 -12.29
C ALA A 353 -6.27 -3.85 -11.49
N TRP A 354 -6.20 -3.99 -10.16
CA TRP A 354 -7.36 -3.91 -9.27
C TRP A 354 -8.04 -2.53 -9.34
N ASP A 355 -7.28 -1.43 -9.37
CA ASP A 355 -7.85 -0.09 -9.53
C ASP A 355 -8.59 0.07 -10.86
N VAL A 356 -8.04 -0.50 -11.95
CA VAL A 356 -8.69 -0.46 -13.27
C VAL A 356 -10.02 -1.22 -13.24
N LEU A 357 -10.05 -2.39 -12.59
CA LEU A 357 -11.27 -3.18 -12.38
C LEU A 357 -12.31 -2.39 -11.55
N VAL A 358 -11.94 -1.90 -10.37
CA VAL A 358 -12.84 -1.17 -9.47
C VAL A 358 -13.34 0.12 -10.12
N THR A 359 -12.47 0.88 -10.79
CA THR A 359 -12.83 2.11 -11.50
C THR A 359 -13.75 1.82 -12.69
N GLY A 360 -13.49 0.75 -13.45
CA GLY A 360 -14.35 0.30 -14.54
C GLY A 360 -15.74 -0.10 -14.03
N SER A 361 -15.78 -0.83 -12.90
CA SER A 361 -17.02 -1.31 -12.31
C SER A 361 -17.87 -0.20 -11.67
N ARG A 362 -17.26 0.73 -10.92
CA ARG A 362 -17.94 1.93 -10.39
C ARG A 362 -18.49 2.86 -11.50
N LYS A 363 -17.94 2.79 -12.71
CA LYS A 363 -18.43 3.51 -13.91
C LYS A 363 -19.48 2.75 -14.71
N GLY A 364 -19.88 1.55 -14.29
CA GLY A 364 -20.83 0.70 -15.02
C GLY A 364 -20.27 0.02 -16.27
N ASN A 365 -18.94 0.02 -16.45
CA ASN A 365 -18.28 -0.56 -17.64
C ASN A 365 -17.86 -2.04 -17.45
N VAL A 366 -17.77 -2.52 -16.21
CA VAL A 366 -17.30 -3.88 -15.88
C VAL A 366 -18.17 -4.49 -14.78
N SER A 367 -18.75 -5.67 -15.03
CA SER A 367 -19.43 -6.44 -13.98
C SER A 367 -18.39 -7.15 -13.11
N ALA A 368 -18.51 -7.03 -11.79
CA ALA A 368 -17.54 -7.58 -10.86
C ALA A 368 -18.22 -8.03 -9.56
N ALA A 369 -18.16 -9.32 -9.26
CA ALA A 369 -18.71 -9.90 -8.03
C ALA A 369 -17.73 -9.84 -6.84
N VAL A 370 -16.44 -9.65 -7.10
CA VAL A 370 -15.36 -9.58 -6.11
C VAL A 370 -15.59 -8.48 -5.06
N VAL A 371 -15.22 -8.78 -3.81
CA VAL A 371 -15.48 -7.93 -2.65
C VAL A 371 -14.17 -7.66 -1.90
N PHE A 372 -13.94 -6.40 -1.50
CA PHE A 372 -12.80 -6.01 -0.66
C PHE A 372 -13.26 -5.10 0.48
N LEU A 373 -13.11 -5.60 1.72
CA LEU A 373 -13.47 -4.93 2.97
C LEU A 373 -12.20 -4.74 3.83
N PRO A 374 -11.42 -3.65 3.63
CA PRO A 374 -10.19 -3.39 4.37
C PRO A 374 -10.40 -3.13 5.88
N GLU A 375 -9.29 -3.13 6.63
CA GLU A 375 -9.24 -2.68 8.02
C GLU A 375 -9.75 -1.24 8.14
N GLY A 376 -10.64 -1.00 9.11
CA GLY A 376 -11.36 0.28 9.26
C GLY A 376 -12.70 0.37 8.53
N SER A 377 -13.05 -0.54 7.62
CA SER A 377 -14.40 -0.53 7.02
C SER A 377 -15.49 -0.96 8.02
N GLU A 378 -16.72 -0.44 7.89
CA GLU A 378 -17.92 -0.79 8.69
C GLU A 378 -18.07 -2.30 8.99
N HIS A 379 -17.66 -3.14 8.03
CA HIS A 379 -17.83 -4.59 8.08
C HIS A 379 -16.57 -5.36 8.48
N PHE A 380 -15.46 -4.69 8.81
CA PHE A 380 -14.25 -5.34 9.28
C PHE A 380 -14.50 -6.06 10.61
N GLY A 381 -14.05 -7.31 10.72
CA GLY A 381 -14.29 -8.15 11.90
C GLY A 381 -15.71 -8.73 12.01
N CYS A 382 -16.61 -8.42 11.08
CA CYS A 382 -17.94 -9.05 11.05
C CYS A 382 -17.85 -10.52 10.61
N HIS A 383 -18.46 -11.40 11.41
CA HIS A 383 -18.58 -12.83 11.11
C HIS A 383 -20.02 -13.19 10.78
N ASP A 384 -20.19 -14.01 9.75
CA ASP A 384 -21.48 -14.42 9.23
C ASP A 384 -21.66 -15.92 9.48
N PRO A 385 -22.81 -16.36 10.04
CA PRO A 385 -23.07 -17.78 10.25
C PRO A 385 -23.11 -18.51 8.91
N ILE A 386 -22.72 -19.78 8.94
CA ILE A 386 -22.89 -20.68 7.80
C ILE A 386 -24.36 -21.15 7.81
N PRO A 387 -25.11 -21.06 6.70
CA PRO A 387 -26.45 -21.63 6.59
C PRO A 387 -26.45 -23.15 6.80
N GLU A 388 -27.49 -23.71 7.41
CA GLU A 388 -27.54 -25.14 7.75
C GLU A 388 -27.52 -26.03 6.49
N GLU A 389 -28.14 -25.56 5.40
CA GLU A 389 -28.18 -26.20 4.09
C GLU A 389 -26.80 -26.38 3.42
N GLU A 390 -25.79 -25.63 3.84
CA GLU A 390 -24.42 -25.80 3.35
C GLU A 390 -23.72 -27.03 3.93
N ASN A 391 -24.20 -27.58 5.06
CA ASN A 391 -23.66 -28.76 5.73
C ASN A 391 -22.12 -28.72 5.86
N LEU A 392 -21.61 -27.65 6.47
CA LEU A 392 -20.18 -27.38 6.68
C LEU A 392 -19.87 -27.20 8.16
N GLU A 393 -18.63 -27.53 8.53
CA GLU A 393 -18.12 -27.34 9.89
C GLU A 393 -17.79 -25.86 10.17
N GLY A 394 -18.19 -25.39 11.35
CA GLY A 394 -17.81 -24.08 11.89
C GLY A 394 -18.99 -23.18 12.26
N SER A 395 -18.72 -22.16 13.08
CA SER A 395 -19.70 -21.13 13.46
C SER A 395 -19.83 -19.98 12.45
N CYS A 396 -18.87 -19.84 11.54
CA CYS A 396 -18.85 -18.82 10.50
C CYS A 396 -17.95 -19.21 9.33
N TRP A 397 -18.12 -18.56 8.18
CA TRP A 397 -17.40 -18.84 6.93
C TRP A 397 -15.87 -18.80 7.01
N CYS A 398 -15.27 -18.20 8.05
CA CYS A 398 -13.83 -18.28 8.27
C CYS A 398 -13.31 -19.72 8.38
N ILE A 399 -14.08 -20.65 8.97
CA ILE A 399 -13.64 -22.04 9.19
C ILE A 399 -13.48 -22.81 7.87
N PRO A 400 -14.48 -22.92 6.97
CA PRO A 400 -14.28 -23.62 5.70
C PRO A 400 -13.27 -22.91 4.77
N VAL A 401 -13.22 -21.57 4.77
CA VAL A 401 -12.37 -20.78 3.87
C VAL A 401 -10.90 -20.73 4.32
N TYR A 402 -10.65 -20.56 5.63
CA TYR A 402 -9.30 -20.34 6.19
C TYR A 402 -8.88 -21.35 7.27
N GLY A 403 -9.75 -22.28 7.68
CA GLY A 403 -9.48 -23.28 8.72
C GLY A 403 -9.59 -22.75 10.16
N GLU A 404 -9.58 -21.44 10.37
CA GLU A 404 -9.70 -20.80 11.68
C GLU A 404 -10.44 -19.46 11.59
N GLN A 405 -10.98 -18.96 12.71
CA GLN A 405 -11.63 -17.66 12.77
C GLN A 405 -10.62 -16.52 12.61
N LYS A 406 -10.81 -15.66 11.60
CA LYS A 406 -9.87 -14.57 11.29
C LYS A 406 -10.34 -13.22 11.81
N ARG A 407 -9.42 -12.42 12.39
CA ARG A 407 -9.71 -11.11 13.01
C ARG A 407 -10.43 -10.09 12.11
N TRP A 408 -10.29 -10.24 10.78
CA TRP A 408 -10.89 -9.34 9.78
C TRP A 408 -12.31 -9.75 9.38
N GLY A 409 -12.84 -10.85 9.92
CA GLY A 409 -14.20 -11.31 9.64
C GLY A 409 -14.33 -12.12 8.34
N CYS A 410 -15.57 -12.50 8.03
CA CYS A 410 -15.96 -13.20 6.81
C CYS A 410 -17.22 -12.62 6.14
N ARG A 411 -17.75 -11.47 6.58
CA ARG A 411 -18.85 -10.73 5.93
C ARG A 411 -18.64 -10.51 4.42
N TRP A 412 -17.38 -10.37 3.98
CA TRP A 412 -17.01 -10.25 2.57
C TRP A 412 -17.40 -11.48 1.75
N TRP A 413 -17.33 -12.68 2.34
CA TRP A 413 -17.67 -13.95 1.69
C TRP A 413 -19.17 -14.04 1.40
N THR A 414 -20.03 -13.67 2.36
CA THR A 414 -21.49 -13.61 2.16
C THR A 414 -21.85 -12.63 1.04
N LYS A 415 -21.26 -11.42 1.04
CA LYS A 415 -21.49 -10.44 -0.04
C LYS A 415 -21.01 -10.96 -1.39
N TRP A 416 -19.86 -11.62 -1.44
CA TRP A 416 -19.33 -12.23 -2.65
C TRP A 416 -20.26 -13.33 -3.19
N MET A 417 -20.71 -14.28 -2.35
CA MET A 417 -21.67 -15.32 -2.77
C MET A 417 -22.95 -14.70 -3.32
N ASN A 418 -23.54 -13.72 -2.63
CA ASN A 418 -24.74 -13.03 -3.09
C ASN A 418 -24.53 -12.36 -4.47
N ASN A 419 -23.36 -11.75 -4.70
CA ASN A 419 -23.00 -11.16 -5.99
C ASN A 419 -22.83 -12.22 -7.09
N ILE A 420 -22.28 -13.40 -6.77
CA ILE A 420 -22.16 -14.52 -7.71
C ILE A 420 -23.53 -15.07 -8.07
N GLU A 421 -24.39 -15.33 -7.09
CA GLU A 421 -25.74 -15.84 -7.31
C GLU A 421 -26.57 -14.85 -8.13
N GLU A 422 -26.44 -13.54 -7.85
CA GLU A 422 -27.02 -12.47 -8.67
C GLU A 422 -26.48 -12.49 -10.12
N ALA A 423 -25.17 -12.57 -10.32
CA ALA A 423 -24.57 -12.65 -11.66
C ALA A 423 -25.05 -13.88 -12.45
N VAL A 424 -25.13 -15.04 -11.80
CA VAL A 424 -25.68 -16.28 -12.39
C VAL A 424 -27.17 -16.12 -12.72
N ARG A 425 -27.95 -15.49 -11.83
CA ARG A 425 -29.38 -15.20 -12.05
C ARG A 425 -29.62 -14.25 -13.24
N GLN A 426 -28.72 -13.30 -13.47
CA GLN A 426 -28.74 -12.39 -14.63
C GLN A 426 -28.19 -13.05 -15.91
N GLY A 427 -27.60 -14.26 -15.81
CA GLY A 427 -27.04 -15.01 -16.92
C GLY A 427 -25.68 -14.50 -17.40
N ALA A 428 -24.90 -13.87 -16.51
CA ALA A 428 -23.55 -13.40 -16.80
C ALA A 428 -22.54 -14.56 -16.93
N GLU A 429 -21.48 -14.36 -17.73
CA GLU A 429 -20.35 -15.29 -17.83
C GLU A 429 -19.35 -14.99 -16.71
N LEU A 430 -19.20 -15.89 -15.73
CA LEU A 430 -18.26 -15.69 -14.64
C LEU A 430 -16.81 -15.83 -15.13
N GLU A 431 -15.92 -14.91 -14.73
CA GLU A 431 -14.50 -14.93 -15.09
C GLU A 431 -13.58 -15.00 -13.86
N VAL A 432 -12.74 -16.04 -13.80
CA VAL A 432 -11.75 -16.27 -12.75
C VAL A 432 -10.36 -15.89 -13.25
N TYR A 433 -9.74 -14.89 -12.63
CA TYR A 433 -8.40 -14.44 -13.00
C TYR A 433 -7.30 -15.13 -12.19
N PHE A 434 -6.36 -15.75 -12.91
CA PHE A 434 -5.16 -16.39 -12.37
C PHE A 434 -3.95 -15.46 -12.46
N PHE A 435 -2.90 -15.76 -11.69
CA PHE A 435 -1.60 -15.11 -11.82
C PHE A 435 -1.02 -15.30 -13.24
N ALA A 436 -0.25 -14.32 -13.69
CA ALA A 436 0.32 -14.30 -15.05
C ALA A 436 1.15 -15.58 -15.35
N GLY A 437 0.78 -16.29 -16.42
CA GLY A 437 1.39 -17.56 -16.84
C GLY A 437 0.93 -18.79 -16.02
N MET A 438 -0.09 -18.66 -15.18
CA MET A 438 -0.52 -19.69 -14.22
C MET A 438 -2.01 -20.05 -14.30
N VAL A 439 -2.67 -19.79 -15.44
CA VAL A 439 -4.05 -20.25 -15.73
C VAL A 439 -4.20 -21.75 -15.43
N GLY A 440 -5.28 -22.13 -14.75
CA GLY A 440 -5.58 -23.50 -14.33
C GLY A 440 -4.74 -24.06 -13.18
N LYS A 441 -3.78 -23.31 -12.63
CA LYS A 441 -2.91 -23.76 -11.53
C LYS A 441 -3.34 -23.20 -10.17
N GLY A 442 -2.91 -23.88 -9.11
CA GLY A 442 -3.14 -23.39 -7.74
C GLY A 442 -4.58 -23.55 -7.24
N LYS A 443 -5.43 -24.35 -7.91
CA LYS A 443 -6.71 -24.78 -7.33
C LYS A 443 -6.48 -25.68 -6.10
N VAL A 444 -7.49 -25.76 -5.23
CA VAL A 444 -7.56 -26.78 -4.17
C VAL A 444 -8.37 -27.97 -4.70
N GLU A 445 -8.22 -29.16 -4.11
CA GLU A 445 -8.92 -30.37 -4.56
C GLU A 445 -10.44 -30.27 -4.49
N ASN A 446 -10.96 -29.62 -3.44
CA ASN A 446 -12.38 -29.33 -3.24
C ASN A 446 -12.54 -28.31 -2.09
N PHE A 447 -13.75 -27.75 -1.94
CA PHE A 447 -14.01 -26.70 -0.96
C PHE A 447 -13.73 -27.10 0.50
N SER A 448 -13.97 -28.36 0.89
CA SER A 448 -13.71 -28.83 2.26
C SER A 448 -12.21 -28.87 2.63
N MET A 449 -11.33 -28.84 1.63
CA MET A 449 -9.88 -28.80 1.80
C MET A 449 -9.30 -27.38 1.84
N ALA A 450 -10.07 -26.36 1.45
CA ALA A 450 -9.59 -24.97 1.36
C ALA A 450 -9.00 -24.46 2.68
N GLY A 451 -9.74 -24.55 3.78
CA GLY A 451 -9.27 -24.14 5.10
C GLY A 451 -8.04 -24.93 5.60
N LYS A 452 -7.98 -26.24 5.35
CA LYS A 452 -6.84 -27.10 5.73
C LYS A 452 -5.58 -26.73 4.96
N GLU A 453 -5.70 -26.48 3.65
CA GLU A 453 -4.58 -26.03 2.84
C GLU A 453 -4.14 -24.60 3.22
N HIS A 454 -5.07 -23.70 3.52
CA HIS A 454 -4.76 -22.35 3.99
C HIS A 454 -3.93 -22.37 5.28
N LEU A 455 -4.35 -23.13 6.30
CA LEU A 455 -3.59 -23.31 7.54
C LEU A 455 -2.19 -23.88 7.28
N ARG A 456 -2.07 -24.89 6.40
CA ARG A 456 -0.78 -25.46 6.03
C ARG A 456 0.13 -24.42 5.35
N ARG A 457 -0.42 -23.61 4.46
CA ARG A 457 0.31 -22.53 3.75
C ARG A 457 0.68 -21.39 4.70
N GLU A 458 -0.15 -21.02 5.67
CA GLU A 458 0.20 -20.07 6.73
C GLU A 458 1.30 -20.60 7.66
N ALA A 459 1.27 -21.90 8.02
CA ALA A 459 2.34 -22.52 8.80
C ALA A 459 3.68 -22.46 8.05
N ILE A 460 3.68 -22.73 6.74
CA ILE A 460 4.88 -22.57 5.89
C ILE A 460 5.29 -21.10 5.79
N GLN A 461 4.36 -20.15 5.61
CA GLN A 461 4.67 -18.71 5.61
C GLN A 461 5.20 -18.22 6.97
N GLY A 462 4.84 -18.88 8.08
CA GLY A 462 5.46 -18.71 9.39
C GLY A 462 6.95 -19.07 9.39
N LYS A 463 7.34 -20.13 8.65
CA LYS A 463 8.75 -20.51 8.45
C LYS A 463 9.53 -19.44 7.70
N LEU A 464 8.93 -18.67 6.77
CA LEU A 464 9.61 -17.56 6.10
C LEU A 464 10.12 -16.51 7.11
N LYS A 465 9.32 -16.17 8.13
CA LYS A 465 9.72 -15.24 9.19
C LYS A 465 10.87 -15.76 10.06
N GLN A 466 10.99 -17.08 10.19
CA GLN A 466 12.11 -17.74 10.89
C GLN A 466 13.35 -17.79 9.99
N PHE A 467 13.19 -18.16 8.72
CA PHE A 467 14.23 -18.17 7.70
C PHE A 467 14.90 -16.81 7.55
N LEU A 468 14.14 -15.71 7.46
CA LEU A 468 14.69 -14.34 7.38
C LEU A 468 15.51 -13.94 8.63
N LYS A 469 15.35 -14.64 9.75
CA LYS A 469 16.12 -14.43 10.99
C LYS A 469 17.28 -15.42 11.17
N SER A 470 17.41 -16.41 10.27
CA SER A 470 18.44 -17.45 10.34
C SER A 470 19.83 -16.92 10.04
N SER A 471 20.85 -17.54 10.63
CA SER A 471 22.27 -17.30 10.33
C SER A 471 22.59 -17.51 8.85
N GLU A 472 21.94 -18.49 8.25
CA GLU A 472 22.05 -18.92 6.86
C GLU A 472 21.58 -17.79 5.93
N PHE A 473 20.41 -17.20 6.21
CA PHE A 473 19.94 -16.04 5.45
C PHE A 473 20.84 -14.82 5.68
N GLN A 474 21.21 -14.49 6.92
CA GLN A 474 22.08 -13.35 7.24
C GLN A 474 23.46 -13.42 6.58
N ALA A 475 24.01 -14.63 6.38
CA ALA A 475 25.27 -14.83 5.66
C ALA A 475 25.14 -14.49 4.15
N ILE A 476 23.96 -14.71 3.56
CA ILE A 476 23.65 -14.44 2.15
C ILE A 476 23.20 -12.97 1.95
N ASP A 477 22.46 -12.41 2.90
CA ASP A 477 21.77 -11.12 2.83
C ASP A 477 22.72 -9.94 2.52
N ARG A 478 23.99 -10.05 2.92
CA ARG A 478 25.07 -9.11 2.56
C ARG A 478 25.17 -8.80 1.06
N GLY A 479 24.63 -9.65 0.18
CA GLY A 479 24.45 -9.36 -1.24
C GLY A 479 23.02 -9.01 -1.66
N ILE A 480 22.01 -9.60 -1.04
CA ILE A 480 20.59 -9.48 -1.43
C ILE A 480 20.09 -8.05 -1.26
N GLU A 481 20.53 -7.33 -0.22
CA GLU A 481 20.11 -5.94 0.04
C GLU A 481 20.36 -4.97 -1.13
N CYS A 482 21.30 -5.30 -2.03
CA CYS A 482 21.62 -4.51 -3.23
C CYS A 482 20.67 -4.73 -4.42
N LEU A 483 19.73 -5.67 -4.32
CA LEU A 483 18.67 -5.89 -5.32
C LEU A 483 17.57 -4.82 -5.19
N TRP A 484 16.88 -4.50 -6.28
CA TRP A 484 15.76 -3.57 -6.22
C TRP A 484 14.62 -4.11 -5.36
N LYS A 485 14.17 -3.28 -4.41
CA LYS A 485 13.11 -3.59 -3.43
C LYS A 485 11.72 -3.09 -3.86
N GLU A 486 11.66 -2.18 -4.82
CA GLU A 486 10.42 -1.58 -5.33
C GLU A 486 9.61 -2.58 -6.18
N PRO A 487 8.28 -2.64 -6.02
CA PRO A 487 7.44 -3.60 -6.72
C PRO A 487 7.24 -3.23 -8.19
N ARG A 488 7.04 -4.24 -9.03
CA ARG A 488 6.50 -4.13 -10.38
C ARG A 488 4.98 -4.29 -10.37
N SER A 489 4.37 -4.25 -11.56
CA SER A 489 2.94 -4.50 -11.77
C SER A 489 2.45 -5.86 -11.26
N ASP A 490 3.34 -6.85 -11.10
CA ASP A 490 3.04 -8.15 -10.51
C ASP A 490 3.13 -8.21 -8.98
N GLY A 491 3.30 -7.06 -8.33
CA GLY A 491 3.50 -6.89 -6.89
C GLY A 491 4.89 -7.33 -6.40
N SER A 492 5.77 -7.85 -7.28
CA SER A 492 7.07 -8.39 -6.89
C SER A 492 8.23 -7.45 -7.23
N SER A 493 9.24 -7.46 -6.38
CA SER A 493 10.55 -6.83 -6.60
C SER A 493 11.65 -7.89 -6.75
N GLN A 494 12.81 -7.53 -7.32
CA GLN A 494 13.98 -8.42 -7.43
C GLN A 494 14.35 -9.02 -6.07
N TYR A 495 14.38 -8.18 -5.03
CA TYR A 495 14.62 -8.59 -3.65
C TYR A 495 13.60 -9.65 -3.21
N SER A 496 12.30 -9.40 -3.37
CA SER A 496 11.24 -10.31 -2.93
C SER A 496 11.30 -11.68 -3.65
N ARG A 497 11.62 -11.70 -4.95
CA ARG A 497 11.73 -12.93 -5.74
C ARG A 497 12.93 -13.76 -5.33
N GLU A 498 14.09 -13.15 -5.10
CA GLU A 498 15.28 -13.89 -4.67
C GLU A 498 15.14 -14.39 -3.23
N VAL A 499 14.58 -13.59 -2.31
CA VAL A 499 14.17 -14.05 -0.98
C VAL A 499 13.23 -15.25 -1.07
N HIS A 500 12.24 -15.21 -1.96
CA HIS A 500 11.32 -16.33 -2.16
C HIS A 500 12.03 -17.58 -2.72
N ARG A 501 12.95 -17.45 -3.68
CA ARG A 501 13.75 -18.58 -4.20
C ARG A 501 14.60 -19.23 -3.11
N LEU A 502 15.29 -18.43 -2.30
CA LEU A 502 16.14 -18.91 -1.22
C LEU A 502 15.30 -19.59 -0.12
N PHE A 503 14.12 -19.03 0.17
CA PHE A 503 13.16 -19.65 1.08
C PHE A 503 12.66 -21.00 0.55
N LEU A 504 12.21 -21.08 -0.72
CA LEU A 504 11.81 -22.34 -1.35
C LEU A 504 12.94 -23.39 -1.32
N ALA A 505 14.19 -22.96 -1.50
CA ALA A 505 15.36 -23.84 -1.43
C ALA A 505 15.68 -24.33 0.01
N SER A 506 15.23 -23.61 1.05
CA SER A 506 15.39 -24.00 2.45
C SER A 506 14.26 -24.89 3.01
N LEU A 507 13.14 -25.01 2.27
CA LEU A 507 12.01 -25.85 2.67
C LEU A 507 12.27 -27.34 2.43
N SER A 508 11.54 -28.18 3.17
CA SER A 508 11.43 -29.60 2.87
C SER A 508 10.87 -29.80 1.44
N GLU A 509 11.18 -30.94 0.83
CA GLU A 509 10.65 -31.23 -0.51
C GLU A 509 9.13 -31.27 -0.54
N GLU A 510 8.48 -31.72 0.53
CA GLU A 510 7.03 -31.76 0.65
C GLU A 510 6.41 -30.35 0.69
N ASP A 511 6.93 -29.46 1.54
CA ASP A 511 6.42 -28.09 1.66
C ASP A 511 6.73 -27.25 0.41
N ARG A 512 7.88 -27.48 -0.23
CA ARG A 512 8.23 -26.89 -1.52
C ARG A 512 7.27 -27.34 -2.61
N LYS A 513 6.98 -28.64 -2.72
CA LYS A 513 5.99 -29.18 -3.67
C LYS A 513 4.60 -28.62 -3.41
N LEU A 514 4.17 -28.52 -2.15
CA LEU A 514 2.88 -27.92 -1.79
C LEU A 514 2.80 -26.46 -2.24
N LEU A 515 3.80 -25.63 -1.91
CA LEU A 515 3.80 -24.22 -2.33
C LEU A 515 3.78 -24.08 -3.86
N GLN A 516 4.60 -24.86 -4.57
CA GLN A 516 4.66 -24.82 -6.04
C GLN A 516 3.35 -25.27 -6.69
N ALA A 517 2.72 -26.33 -6.18
CA ALA A 517 1.39 -26.77 -6.63
C ALA A 517 0.29 -25.74 -6.28
N SER A 518 0.51 -24.93 -5.24
CA SER A 518 -0.40 -23.86 -4.80
C SER A 518 -0.28 -22.56 -5.59
N GLU A 519 0.72 -22.39 -6.46
CA GLU A 519 0.88 -21.18 -7.27
C GLU A 519 -0.17 -21.08 -8.37
N GLY A 520 -0.77 -19.89 -8.51
CA GLY A 520 -1.72 -19.54 -9.58
C GLY A 520 -2.93 -18.76 -9.07
N LEU A 521 -3.36 -19.04 -7.85
CA LEU A 521 -4.48 -18.36 -7.17
C LEU A 521 -4.05 -17.85 -5.78
N GLY A 522 -4.65 -16.74 -5.37
CA GLY A 522 -4.57 -16.22 -3.99
C GLY A 522 -5.26 -17.13 -2.97
N ASN A 523 -5.07 -16.83 -1.68
CA ASN A 523 -5.61 -17.67 -0.59
C ASN A 523 -7.14 -17.68 -0.55
N SER A 524 -7.80 -16.53 -0.70
CA SER A 524 -9.26 -16.47 -0.80
C SER A 524 -9.75 -17.08 -2.11
N GLN A 525 -9.10 -16.73 -3.23
CA GLN A 525 -9.43 -17.22 -4.57
C GLN A 525 -9.49 -18.75 -4.67
N LYS A 526 -8.60 -19.45 -3.97
CA LYS A 526 -8.62 -20.91 -3.84
C LYS A 526 -9.97 -21.44 -3.32
N ALA A 527 -10.50 -20.81 -2.28
CA ALA A 527 -11.81 -21.14 -1.73
C ALA A 527 -12.94 -20.67 -2.66
N GLU A 528 -12.84 -19.45 -3.22
CA GLU A 528 -13.81 -18.89 -4.18
C GLU A 528 -14.03 -19.86 -5.36
N VAL A 529 -12.96 -20.27 -6.03
CA VAL A 529 -12.98 -21.21 -7.17
C VAL A 529 -13.56 -22.57 -6.78
N ALA A 530 -13.12 -23.16 -5.66
CA ALA A 530 -13.64 -24.45 -5.22
C ALA A 530 -15.11 -24.39 -4.76
N TRP A 531 -15.61 -23.22 -4.36
CA TRP A 531 -17.03 -23.00 -4.08
C TRP A 531 -17.85 -22.91 -5.38
N LEU A 532 -17.36 -22.21 -6.41
CA LEU A 532 -17.97 -22.19 -7.75
C LEU A 532 -18.08 -23.60 -8.32
N GLU A 533 -16.99 -24.37 -8.26
CA GLU A 533 -16.96 -25.78 -8.67
C GLU A 533 -17.94 -26.63 -7.85
N ARG A 534 -18.02 -26.44 -6.52
CA ARG A 534 -19.00 -27.13 -5.65
C ARG A 534 -20.45 -26.81 -5.99
N LYS A 535 -20.78 -25.56 -6.34
CA LYS A 535 -22.13 -25.13 -6.73
C LYS A 535 -22.49 -25.53 -8.17
N GLY A 536 -21.52 -26.02 -8.95
CA GLY A 536 -21.71 -26.34 -10.37
C GLY A 536 -21.82 -25.10 -11.27
N PHE A 537 -21.32 -23.94 -10.82
CA PHE A 537 -21.33 -22.71 -11.60
C PHE A 537 -20.19 -22.72 -12.61
N ALA A 538 -20.52 -22.62 -13.90
CA ALA A 538 -19.53 -22.52 -14.96
C ALA A 538 -18.84 -21.15 -14.93
N TYR A 539 -17.53 -21.14 -15.21
CA TYR A 539 -16.73 -19.93 -15.31
C TYR A 539 -15.60 -20.10 -16.32
N THR A 540 -15.11 -18.99 -16.87
CA THR A 540 -14.00 -18.94 -17.81
C THR A 540 -12.71 -18.58 -17.07
N GLU A 541 -11.65 -19.35 -17.29
CA GLU A 541 -10.33 -19.08 -16.70
C GLU A 541 -9.57 -18.03 -17.55
N ARG A 542 -9.08 -16.98 -16.90
CA ARG A 542 -8.40 -15.84 -17.53
C ARG A 542 -7.02 -15.60 -16.94
N ASP A 543 -6.11 -15.08 -17.75
CA ASP A 543 -4.80 -14.60 -17.31
C ASP A 543 -4.85 -13.09 -16.99
N VAL A 544 -4.39 -12.69 -15.81
CA VAL A 544 -4.38 -11.29 -15.37
C VAL A 544 -3.48 -10.38 -16.22
N SER A 545 -2.54 -10.92 -17.01
CA SER A 545 -1.68 -10.13 -17.89
C SER A 545 -2.43 -9.24 -18.89
N ALA A 546 -3.67 -9.61 -19.25
CA ALA A 546 -4.57 -8.77 -20.05
C ALA A 546 -4.87 -7.39 -19.43
N TRP A 547 -4.71 -7.24 -18.10
CA TRP A 547 -4.93 -6.00 -17.35
C TRP A 547 -3.63 -5.27 -16.99
N LEU A 548 -2.46 -5.83 -17.33
CA LEU A 548 -1.15 -5.24 -17.03
C LEU A 548 -0.54 -4.46 -18.21
N ALA A 549 -1.26 -4.40 -19.34
CA ALA A 549 -0.85 -3.75 -20.59
C ALA A 549 -0.67 -2.23 -20.40
#